data_AF-A0AA40VNG6-F1
#
_entry.id   AF-A0AA40VNG6-F1
#
_cell.length_a   1.000
_cell.length_b   1.000
_cell.length_c   1.000
_cell.angle_alpha   90.00
_cell.angle_beta   90.00
_cell.angle_gamma   90.00
#
_symmetry.space_group_name_H-M   'P 1'
#
loop_
_entity.id
_entity.type
_entity.pdbx_description
1 polymer ?
#
loop_
_entity_poly.entity_id
_entity_poly.type
_entity_poly.pdbx_seq_one_letter_code
_entity_poly.pdbx_strand_id
1 'polypeptide(L)'
;MLDNLLATSAATPLAESSSTVGLDVGAIWALLLAPAVIAAVISGLITLLAPYISRKLRRDEATEAAARELNVRALNEFYSPIRELLNEVKVLRDEINRRVTVANELAWHTLDHVPEIKNDKVSWALFEAMVATNERIKQLLDEKSGLARGAVPASGRWRVHQSLLKGALANPEEVPRTDLSYFPTEFETQINKNFDVLAGQFGAHSAPKANNNDKKRET
;
A
#
# COMPACT_ATOMS: atom_id res chain seq x y z
N MET A 1 46.65 -9.20 -108.31
CA MET A 1 45.31 -8.63 -108.55
C MET A 1 44.61 -8.56 -107.21
N LEU A 2 44.47 -7.33 -106.71
CA LEU A 2 43.55 -6.80 -105.70
C LEU A 2 43.58 -7.32 -104.26
N ASP A 3 43.67 -6.32 -103.38
CA ASP A 3 43.80 -6.29 -101.93
C ASP A 3 42.48 -6.49 -101.16
N ASN A 4 42.64 -6.48 -99.83
CA ASN A 4 41.73 -5.98 -98.78
C ASN A 4 40.74 -7.02 -98.18
N LEU A 5 40.61 -7.21 -96.85
CA LEU A 5 40.75 -6.30 -95.70
C LEU A 5 41.21 -7.01 -94.40
N LEU A 6 41.90 -6.22 -93.57
CA LEU A 6 42.24 -6.43 -92.16
C LEU A 6 41.01 -6.47 -91.23
N ALA A 7 41.10 -7.23 -90.14
CA ALA A 7 40.74 -6.76 -88.78
C ALA A 7 41.34 -7.66 -87.69
N THR A 8 42.24 -7.09 -86.92
CA THR A 8 42.78 -7.57 -85.63
C THR A 8 41.70 -7.59 -84.54
N SER A 9 41.61 -8.65 -83.74
CA SER A 9 41.29 -8.55 -82.31
C SER A 9 41.84 -9.75 -81.54
N ALA A 10 42.26 -9.49 -80.32
CA ALA A 10 43.14 -10.30 -79.49
C ALA A 10 42.40 -11.19 -78.47
N ALA A 11 43.20 -12.10 -77.88
CA ALA A 11 43.10 -12.66 -76.52
C ALA A 11 42.21 -13.91 -76.26
N THR A 12 42.92 -15.02 -76.05
CA THR A 12 42.84 -16.03 -74.96
C THR A 12 41.48 -16.40 -74.34
N PRO A 13 41.21 -17.71 -74.20
CA PRO A 13 40.92 -18.27 -72.86
C PRO A 13 41.70 -19.59 -72.63
N LEU A 14 42.52 -19.69 -71.58
CA LEU A 14 42.21 -19.93 -70.16
C LEU A 14 42.27 -21.41 -69.80
N ALA A 15 43.31 -21.69 -69.02
CA ALA A 15 43.66 -22.92 -68.35
C ALA A 15 42.52 -23.52 -67.52
N GLU A 16 42.53 -24.85 -67.48
CA GLU A 16 41.94 -25.67 -66.43
C GLU A 16 42.36 -25.15 -65.05
N SER A 17 41.39 -24.89 -64.17
CA SER A 17 41.65 -24.93 -62.73
C SER A 17 40.51 -25.67 -62.04
N SER A 18 40.80 -26.91 -61.65
CA SER A 18 40.03 -27.70 -60.71
C SER A 18 40.22 -27.08 -59.32
N SER A 19 39.23 -26.32 -58.85
CA SER A 19 39.21 -25.79 -57.50
C SER A 19 38.86 -26.90 -56.50
N THR A 20 39.89 -27.44 -55.85
CA THR A 20 39.73 -28.25 -54.64
C THR A 20 39.39 -27.31 -53.48
N VAL A 21 38.15 -27.35 -53.02
CA VAL A 21 37.71 -26.67 -51.79
C VAL A 21 38.32 -27.43 -50.60
N GLY A 22 39.51 -27.02 -50.17
CA GLY A 22 40.10 -27.46 -48.91
C GLY A 22 39.33 -26.81 -47.75
N LEU A 23 38.37 -27.54 -47.18
CA LEU A 23 37.79 -27.16 -45.88
C LEU A 23 38.88 -27.36 -44.80
N ASP A 24 39.43 -26.24 -44.33
CA ASP A 24 40.36 -26.22 -43.19
C ASP A 24 39.64 -26.74 -41.94
N VAL A 25 39.99 -27.96 -41.55
CA VAL A 25 39.43 -28.65 -40.37
C VAL A 25 39.63 -27.81 -39.10
N GLY A 26 40.69 -26.99 -39.02
CA GLY A 26 40.93 -26.06 -37.92
C GLY A 26 39.92 -24.90 -37.87
N ALA A 27 39.49 -24.39 -39.04
CA ALA A 27 38.48 -23.34 -39.13
C ALA A 27 37.08 -23.85 -38.73
N ILE A 28 36.75 -25.11 -39.03
CA ILE A 28 35.48 -25.74 -38.62
C ILE A 28 35.44 -25.96 -37.11
N TRP A 29 36.54 -26.43 -36.51
CA TRP A 29 36.65 -26.57 -35.05
C TRP A 29 36.62 -25.21 -34.34
N ALA A 30 37.27 -24.19 -34.88
CA ALA A 30 37.20 -22.83 -34.33
C ALA A 30 35.78 -22.24 -34.44
N LEU A 31 35.06 -22.48 -35.54
CA LEU A 31 33.68 -22.01 -35.74
C LEU A 31 32.67 -22.73 -34.82
N LEU A 32 32.91 -23.99 -34.45
CA LEU A 32 32.06 -24.76 -33.54
C LEU A 32 32.41 -24.57 -32.06
N LEU A 33 33.71 -24.45 -31.73
CA LEU A 33 34.18 -24.29 -30.35
C LEU A 33 34.12 -22.85 -29.86
N ALA A 34 34.28 -21.84 -30.73
CA ALA A 34 34.13 -20.43 -30.34
C ALA A 34 32.76 -20.12 -29.72
N PRO A 35 31.61 -20.49 -30.33
CA PRO A 35 30.30 -20.28 -29.71
C PRO A 35 30.09 -21.16 -28.46
N ALA A 36 30.66 -22.36 -28.41
CA ALA A 36 30.57 -23.24 -27.24
C ALA A 36 31.33 -22.69 -26.01
N VAL A 37 32.52 -22.12 -26.22
CA VAL A 37 33.31 -21.49 -25.15
C VAL A 37 32.62 -20.20 -24.68
N ILE A 38 32.10 -19.39 -25.60
CA ILE A 38 31.33 -18.19 -25.24
C ILE A 38 30.06 -18.57 -24.46
N ALA A 39 29.33 -19.61 -24.89
CA ALA A 39 28.16 -20.12 -24.17
C ALA A 39 28.53 -20.67 -22.79
N ALA A 40 29.66 -21.38 -22.64
CA ALA A 40 30.13 -21.89 -21.36
C ALA A 40 30.54 -20.77 -20.40
N VAL A 41 31.17 -19.70 -20.90
CA VAL A 41 31.53 -18.52 -20.09
C VAL A 41 30.29 -17.74 -19.66
N ILE A 42 29.34 -17.50 -20.57
CA ILE A 42 28.07 -16.84 -20.25
C ILE A 42 27.25 -17.70 -19.28
N SER A 43 27.17 -19.01 -19.51
CA SER A 43 26.46 -19.94 -18.64
C SER A 43 27.12 -19.98 -17.25
N GLY A 44 28.46 -20.05 -17.17
CA GLY A 44 29.19 -19.99 -15.90
C GLY A 44 28.97 -18.68 -15.13
N LEU A 45 28.93 -17.53 -15.82
CA LEU A 45 28.59 -16.23 -15.23
C LEU A 45 27.14 -16.18 -14.72
N ILE A 46 26.18 -16.71 -15.49
CA ILE A 46 24.77 -16.79 -15.08
C ILE A 46 24.60 -17.75 -13.90
N THR A 47 25.26 -18.91 -13.89
CA THR A 47 25.20 -19.89 -12.79
C THR A 47 25.81 -19.35 -11.50
N LEU A 48 26.80 -18.45 -11.58
CA LEU A 48 27.35 -17.76 -10.40
C LEU A 48 26.46 -16.61 -9.91
N LEU A 49 25.81 -15.86 -10.82
CA LEU A 49 24.91 -14.77 -10.46
C LEU A 49 23.51 -15.24 -10.01
N ALA A 50 23.01 -16.33 -10.57
CA ALA A 50 21.69 -16.90 -10.27
C ALA A 50 21.46 -17.13 -8.76
N PRO A 51 22.34 -17.78 -7.99
CA PRO A 51 22.14 -17.97 -6.56
C PRO A 51 22.17 -16.66 -5.77
N TYR A 52 22.92 -15.63 -6.22
CA TYR A 52 22.92 -14.32 -5.59
C TYR A 52 21.62 -13.55 -5.84
N ILE A 53 21.17 -13.53 -7.10
CA ILE A 53 19.91 -12.90 -7.53
C ILE A 53 18.71 -13.61 -6.88
N SER A 54 18.67 -14.94 -6.88
CA SER A 54 17.62 -15.72 -6.23
C SER A 54 17.61 -15.55 -4.71
N ARG A 55 18.76 -15.46 -4.05
CA ARG A 55 18.80 -15.17 -2.61
C ARG A 55 18.31 -13.76 -2.29
N LYS A 56 18.65 -12.78 -3.13
CA LYS A 56 18.17 -11.40 -2.98
C LYS A 56 16.66 -11.32 -3.21
N LEU A 57 16.15 -11.88 -4.31
CA LEU A 57 14.72 -11.97 -4.61
C LEU A 57 13.93 -12.66 -3.50
N ARG A 58 14.39 -13.81 -3.00
CA ARG A 58 13.71 -14.51 -1.89
C ARG A 58 13.74 -13.72 -0.58
N ARG A 59 14.80 -12.94 -0.33
CA ARG A 59 14.85 -12.03 0.82
C ARG A 59 13.85 -10.89 0.64
N ASP A 60 13.82 -10.29 -0.54
CA ASP A 60 12.93 -9.18 -0.87
C ASP A 60 11.46 -9.64 -0.76
N GLU A 61 11.12 -10.80 -1.32
CA GLU A 61 9.81 -11.45 -1.20
C GLU A 61 9.42 -11.75 0.26
N ALA A 62 10.36 -12.29 1.06
CA ALA A 62 10.10 -12.57 2.48
C ALA A 62 9.89 -11.29 3.29
N THR A 63 10.66 -10.23 3.01
CA THR A 63 10.47 -8.93 3.66
C THR A 63 9.16 -8.26 3.24
N GLU A 64 8.78 -8.39 1.97
CA GLU A 64 7.52 -7.86 1.45
C GLU A 64 6.32 -8.62 2.04
N ALA A 65 6.41 -9.95 2.13
CA ALA A 65 5.39 -10.78 2.77
C ALA A 65 5.22 -10.43 4.26
N ALA A 66 6.32 -10.26 5.00
CA ALA A 66 6.29 -9.85 6.40
C ALA A 66 5.70 -8.44 6.58
N ALA A 67 6.08 -7.48 5.73
CA ALA A 67 5.52 -6.13 5.75
C ALA A 67 4.02 -6.15 5.42
N ARG A 68 3.59 -7.00 4.49
CA ARG A 68 2.18 -7.19 4.13
C ARG A 68 1.39 -7.76 5.30
N GLU A 69 1.91 -8.77 5.99
CA GLU A 69 1.27 -9.35 7.17
C GLU A 69 1.11 -8.31 8.28
N LEU A 70 2.16 -7.53 8.57
CA LEU A 70 2.09 -6.44 9.54
C LEU A 70 1.03 -5.39 9.16
N ASN A 71 0.94 -5.03 7.87
CA ASN A 71 -0.06 -4.09 7.39
C ASN A 71 -1.49 -4.65 7.49
N VAL A 72 -1.68 -5.96 7.26
CA VAL A 72 -3.00 -6.63 7.46
C VAL A 72 -3.37 -6.62 8.94
N ARG A 73 -2.43 -6.96 9.83
CA ARG A 73 -2.65 -6.91 11.28
C ARG A 73 -2.95 -5.48 11.75
N ALA A 74 -2.20 -4.49 11.28
CA ALA A 74 -2.48 -3.09 11.59
C ALA A 74 -3.88 -2.66 11.13
N LEU A 75 -4.30 -3.05 9.92
CA LEU A 75 -5.63 -2.74 9.42
C LEU A 75 -6.72 -3.39 10.28
N ASN A 76 -6.62 -4.70 10.53
CA ASN A 76 -7.69 -5.47 11.16
C ASN A 76 -7.71 -5.39 12.69
N GLU A 77 -6.55 -5.31 13.33
CA GLU A 77 -6.44 -5.33 14.80
C GLU A 77 -6.33 -3.94 15.42
N PHE A 78 -5.96 -2.91 14.65
CA PHE A 78 -5.76 -1.56 15.17
C PHE A 78 -6.70 -0.54 14.53
N TYR A 79 -6.60 -0.31 13.21
CA TYR A 79 -7.35 0.78 12.58
C TYR A 79 -8.84 0.48 12.42
N SER A 80 -9.24 -0.73 12.03
CA SER A 80 -10.65 -1.09 11.85
C SER A 80 -11.46 -0.99 13.14
N PRO A 81 -11.03 -1.60 14.27
CA PRO A 81 -11.80 -1.53 15.50
C PRO A 81 -11.88 -0.11 16.06
N ILE A 82 -10.79 0.67 15.99
CA ILE A 82 -10.81 2.07 16.44
C ILE A 82 -11.78 2.90 15.57
N ARG A 83 -11.79 2.71 14.25
CA ARG A 83 -12.72 3.41 13.33
C ARG A 83 -14.18 3.08 13.66
N GLU A 84 -14.50 1.82 13.92
CA GLU A 84 -15.85 1.40 14.29
C GLU A 84 -16.31 2.04 15.61
N LEU A 85 -15.45 2.00 16.64
CA LEU A 85 -15.73 2.64 17.93
C LEU A 85 -15.87 4.17 17.80
N LEU A 86 -15.07 4.82 16.96
CA LEU A 86 -15.21 6.25 16.69
C LEU A 86 -16.56 6.60 16.03
N ASN A 87 -17.04 5.75 15.12
CA ASN A 87 -18.37 5.90 14.54
C ASN A 87 -19.48 5.71 15.58
N GLU A 88 -19.33 4.75 16.48
CA GLU A 88 -20.26 4.55 17.61
C GLU A 88 -20.33 5.79 18.50
N VAL A 89 -19.18 6.36 18.88
CA VAL A 89 -19.11 7.62 19.66
C VAL A 89 -19.83 8.75 18.93
N LYS A 90 -19.70 8.87 17.61
CA LYS A 90 -20.43 9.89 16.83
C LYS A 90 -21.94 9.69 16.89
N VAL A 91 -22.42 8.46 16.72
CA VAL A 91 -23.84 8.15 16.76
C VAL A 91 -24.43 8.47 18.14
N LEU A 92 -23.72 8.09 19.22
CA LEU A 92 -24.12 8.39 20.59
C LEU A 92 -24.15 9.90 20.84
N ARG A 93 -23.09 10.61 20.44
CA ARG A 93 -22.99 12.07 20.53
C ARG A 93 -24.16 12.77 19.82
N ASP A 94 -24.45 12.36 18.59
CA ASP A 94 -25.50 12.99 17.77
C ASP A 94 -26.90 12.69 18.29
N GLU A 95 -27.11 11.53 18.93
CA GLU A 95 -28.36 11.22 19.64
C GLU A 95 -28.51 12.06 20.92
N ILE A 96 -27.45 12.23 21.71
CA ILE A 96 -27.45 13.11 22.90
C ILE A 96 -27.76 14.56 22.48
N ASN A 97 -27.09 15.06 21.44
CA ASN A 97 -27.31 16.42 20.94
C ASN A 97 -28.77 16.64 20.53
N ARG A 98 -29.37 15.69 19.77
CA ARG A 98 -30.77 15.78 19.35
C ARG A 98 -31.77 15.81 20.51
N ARG A 99 -31.42 15.24 21.67
CA ARG A 99 -32.27 15.19 22.86
C ARG A 99 -32.13 16.43 23.75
N VAL A 100 -30.91 16.90 23.89
CA VAL A 100 -30.57 17.99 24.81
C VAL A 100 -30.73 19.36 24.16
N THR A 101 -30.48 19.48 22.85
CA THR A 101 -30.49 20.75 22.12
C THR A 101 -31.62 20.76 21.09
N VAL A 102 -32.53 21.75 21.20
CA VAL A 102 -33.63 21.94 20.22
C VAL A 102 -33.13 22.66 18.96
N ALA A 103 -32.04 23.43 19.07
CA ALA A 103 -31.38 24.10 17.95
C ALA A 103 -30.11 23.33 17.58
N ASN A 104 -29.99 22.98 16.30
CA ASN A 104 -28.87 22.24 15.73
C ASN A 104 -27.65 23.17 15.61
N GLU A 105 -27.07 23.55 16.75
CA GLU A 105 -25.95 24.49 16.80
C GLU A 105 -24.66 23.85 16.28
N LEU A 106 -24.01 24.52 15.33
CA LEU A 106 -22.77 24.08 14.68
C LEU A 106 -21.57 23.96 15.64
N ALA A 107 -21.67 24.52 16.85
CA ALA A 107 -20.61 24.56 17.87
C ALA A 107 -20.98 23.80 19.15
N TRP A 108 -21.82 22.76 19.03
CA TRP A 108 -22.24 21.98 20.20
C TRP A 108 -21.08 21.15 20.79
N HIS A 109 -20.86 21.30 22.10
CA HIS A 109 -19.85 20.55 22.86
C HIS A 109 -20.52 19.85 24.04
N THR A 110 -20.39 18.52 24.13
CA THR A 110 -21.11 17.75 25.15
C THR A 110 -20.66 18.09 26.58
N LEU A 111 -19.41 18.55 26.79
CA LEU A 111 -18.94 19.01 28.12
C LEU A 111 -19.69 20.26 28.60
N ASP A 112 -20.11 21.13 27.68
CA ASP A 112 -20.81 22.37 28.02
C ASP A 112 -22.27 22.12 28.46
N HIS A 113 -22.81 20.95 28.12
CA HIS A 113 -24.18 20.56 28.37
C HIS A 113 -24.33 19.38 29.34
N VAL A 114 -23.28 19.06 30.12
CA VAL A 114 -23.31 17.95 31.09
C VAL A 114 -24.48 18.07 32.09
N PRO A 115 -24.80 19.26 32.64
CA PRO A 115 -25.97 19.41 33.51
C PRO A 115 -27.29 19.04 32.83
N GLU A 116 -27.49 19.45 31.58
CA GLU A 116 -28.69 19.16 30.80
C GLU A 116 -28.77 17.68 30.42
N ILE A 117 -27.64 17.05 30.07
CA ILE A 117 -27.54 15.61 29.81
C ILE A 117 -27.89 14.82 31.05
N LYS A 118 -27.42 15.24 32.23
CA LYS A 118 -27.70 14.60 33.53
C LYS A 118 -29.20 14.64 33.87
N ASN A 119 -29.89 15.71 33.48
CA ASN A 119 -31.32 15.88 33.75
C ASN A 119 -32.20 14.94 32.90
N ASP A 120 -31.73 14.46 31.75
CA ASP A 120 -32.39 13.42 30.96
C ASP A 120 -31.76 12.04 31.21
N LYS A 121 -32.51 11.14 31.85
CA LYS A 121 -32.06 9.77 32.15
C LYS A 121 -31.56 9.01 30.91
N VAL A 122 -32.18 9.23 29.75
CA VAL A 122 -31.79 8.53 28.52
C VAL A 122 -30.48 9.11 28.00
N SER A 123 -30.37 10.43 27.88
CA SER A 123 -29.13 11.09 27.47
C SER A 123 -27.97 10.79 28.42
N TRP A 124 -28.22 10.67 29.72
CA TRP A 124 -27.20 10.27 30.69
C TRP A 124 -26.69 8.84 30.47
N ALA A 125 -27.59 7.89 30.20
CA ALA A 125 -27.19 6.52 29.86
C ALA A 125 -26.39 6.44 28.54
N LEU A 126 -26.74 7.26 27.55
CA LEU A 126 -25.98 7.38 26.30
C LEU A 126 -24.60 8.00 26.54
N PHE A 127 -24.52 8.98 27.44
CA PHE A 127 -23.25 9.60 27.84
C PHE A 127 -22.33 8.59 28.54
N GLU A 128 -22.86 7.77 29.46
CA GLU A 128 -22.15 6.66 30.08
C GLU A 128 -21.60 5.67 29.04
N ALA A 129 -22.44 5.26 28.08
CA ALA A 129 -22.03 4.39 26.99
C ALA A 129 -20.91 5.02 26.15
N MET A 130 -21.00 6.31 25.85
CA MET A 130 -19.98 7.04 25.10
C MET A 130 -18.64 7.09 25.85
N VAL A 131 -18.63 7.28 27.16
CA VAL A 131 -17.43 7.21 27.99
C VAL A 131 -16.83 5.80 27.98
N ALA A 132 -17.66 4.76 28.06
CA ALA A 132 -17.21 3.37 28.01
C ALA A 132 -16.58 3.01 26.65
N THR A 133 -17.17 3.47 25.54
CA THR A 133 -16.63 3.27 24.18
C THR A 133 -15.29 4.00 24.02
N ASN A 134 -15.14 5.20 24.59
CA ASN A 134 -13.84 5.86 24.64
C ASN A 134 -12.81 5.08 25.47
N GLU A 135 -13.17 4.47 26.60
CA GLU A 135 -12.21 3.62 27.35
C GLU A 135 -11.78 2.39 26.54
N ARG A 136 -12.67 1.80 25.72
CA ARG A 136 -12.29 0.71 24.80
C ARG A 136 -11.29 1.17 23.74
N ILE A 137 -11.45 2.37 23.18
CA ILE A 137 -10.46 2.96 22.27
C ILE A 137 -9.11 3.13 22.99
N LYS A 138 -9.12 3.54 24.26
CA LYS A 138 -7.89 3.67 25.07
C LYS A 138 -7.19 2.32 25.21
N GLN A 139 -7.93 1.28 25.55
CA GLN A 139 -7.41 -0.08 25.69
C GLN A 139 -6.75 -0.55 24.39
N LEU A 140 -7.41 -0.34 23.24
CA LEU A 140 -6.81 -0.66 21.93
C LEU A 140 -5.54 0.14 21.65
N LEU A 141 -5.52 1.44 21.98
CA LEU A 141 -4.31 2.25 21.84
C LEU A 141 -3.18 1.72 22.73
N ASP A 142 -3.46 1.33 23.96
CA ASP A 142 -2.45 0.84 24.91
C ASP A 142 -1.94 -0.56 24.51
N GLU A 143 -2.82 -1.46 24.12
CA GLU A 143 -2.49 -2.85 23.78
C GLU A 143 -1.87 -3.02 22.39
N LYS A 144 -2.30 -2.18 21.42
CA LYS A 144 -2.00 -2.38 19.99
C LYS A 144 -1.27 -1.18 19.36
N SER A 145 -0.80 -0.22 20.14
CA SER A 145 0.01 0.92 19.64
C SER A 145 1.22 0.50 18.80
N GLY A 146 1.82 -0.66 19.09
CA GLY A 146 2.94 -1.20 18.32
C GLY A 146 2.60 -1.57 16.86
N LEU A 147 1.31 -1.67 16.52
CA LEU A 147 0.82 -1.90 15.15
C LEU A 147 0.55 -0.59 14.40
N ALA A 148 0.60 0.57 15.06
CA ALA A 148 0.37 1.85 14.40
C ALA A 148 1.48 2.15 13.38
N ARG A 149 1.10 2.64 12.19
CA ARG A 149 2.07 3.16 11.21
C ARG A 149 2.60 4.51 11.68
N GLY A 150 3.67 4.48 12.46
CA GLY A 150 4.31 5.67 13.00
C GLY A 150 3.59 6.25 14.21
N ALA A 151 4.01 7.46 14.61
CA ALA A 151 3.37 8.15 15.73
C ALA A 151 1.92 8.52 15.39
N VAL A 152 1.01 8.37 16.37
CA VAL A 152 -0.35 8.92 16.32
C VAL A 152 -0.37 10.20 17.18
N PRO A 153 0.12 11.34 16.68
CA PRO A 153 0.36 12.54 17.49
C PRO A 153 -0.91 13.09 18.14
N ALA A 154 -2.08 12.90 17.52
CA ALA A 154 -3.36 13.36 18.09
C ALA A 154 -3.87 12.49 19.25
N SER A 155 -3.24 11.35 19.53
CA SER A 155 -3.61 10.47 20.66
C SER A 155 -3.49 11.17 22.02
N GLY A 156 -2.54 12.09 22.20
CA GLY A 156 -2.40 12.89 23.42
C GLY A 156 -3.61 13.78 23.68
N ARG A 157 -4.09 14.50 22.65
CA ARG A 157 -5.29 15.34 22.74
C ARG A 157 -6.54 14.50 23.01
N TRP A 158 -6.65 13.36 22.34
CA TRP A 158 -7.74 12.40 22.59
C TRP A 158 -7.74 11.88 24.04
N ARG A 159 -6.57 11.56 24.62
CA ARG A 159 -6.46 11.11 26.02
C ARG A 159 -6.87 12.18 27.02
N VAL A 160 -6.47 13.44 26.81
CA VAL A 160 -6.94 14.57 27.63
C VAL A 160 -8.46 14.66 27.56
N HIS A 161 -9.03 14.58 26.36
CA HIS A 161 -10.47 14.60 26.17
C HIS A 161 -11.19 13.46 26.91
N GLN A 162 -10.69 12.24 26.80
CA GLN A 162 -11.24 11.08 27.51
C GLN A 162 -11.20 11.26 29.03
N SER A 163 -10.16 11.88 29.57
CA SER A 163 -10.04 12.17 31.01
C SER A 163 -11.06 13.19 31.49
N LEU A 164 -11.33 14.24 30.69
CA LEU A 164 -12.36 15.23 31.01
C LEU A 164 -13.75 14.61 30.99
N LEU A 165 -14.01 13.74 30.02
CA LEU A 165 -15.24 12.98 29.89
C LEU A 165 -15.53 12.10 31.12
N LYS A 166 -14.51 11.35 31.54
CA LYS A 166 -14.59 10.52 32.74
C LYS A 166 -14.77 11.37 34.01
N GLY A 167 -14.10 12.53 34.07
CA GLY A 167 -14.28 13.50 35.14
C GLY A 167 -15.71 14.05 35.21
N ALA A 168 -16.29 14.40 34.07
CA ALA A 168 -17.68 14.85 33.96
C ALA A 168 -18.69 13.78 34.38
N LEU A 169 -18.38 12.50 34.14
CA LEU A 169 -19.21 11.40 34.61
C LEU A 169 -19.19 11.26 36.14
N ALA A 170 -18.02 11.45 36.76
CA ALA A 170 -17.87 11.35 38.21
C ALA A 170 -18.40 12.60 38.95
N ASN A 171 -18.09 13.78 38.43
CA ASN A 171 -18.39 15.08 39.04
C ASN A 171 -19.02 16.02 37.99
N PRO A 172 -20.31 15.82 37.64
CA PRO A 172 -20.97 16.56 36.56
C PRO A 172 -21.13 18.06 36.81
N GLU A 173 -20.93 18.53 38.05
CA GLU A 173 -21.04 19.96 38.42
C GLU A 173 -19.70 20.72 38.34
N GLU A 174 -18.58 20.02 38.22
CA GLU A 174 -17.23 20.59 38.22
C GLU A 174 -16.54 20.53 36.85
N VAL A 175 -17.32 20.43 35.76
CA VAL A 175 -16.76 20.28 34.42
C VAL A 175 -16.15 21.61 33.95
N PRO A 176 -14.83 21.69 33.71
CA PRO A 176 -14.21 22.90 33.23
C PRO A 176 -14.66 23.17 31.79
N ARG A 177 -14.98 24.43 31.48
CA ARG A 177 -15.14 24.86 30.08
C ARG A 177 -13.78 24.78 29.39
N THR A 178 -13.74 24.14 28.23
CA THR A 178 -12.48 23.93 27.49
C THR A 178 -12.67 24.31 26.03
N ASP A 179 -11.67 24.95 25.42
CA ASP A 179 -11.68 25.28 23.99
C ASP A 179 -11.33 24.07 23.10
N LEU A 180 -11.17 22.88 23.68
CA LEU A 180 -10.84 21.67 22.93
C LEU A 180 -12.09 21.15 22.22
N SER A 181 -12.03 21.03 20.88
CA SER A 181 -13.13 20.46 20.10
C SER A 181 -13.45 19.05 20.60
N TYR A 182 -14.70 18.83 20.99
CA TYR A 182 -15.12 17.66 21.75
C TYR A 182 -14.86 16.32 21.02
N PHE A 183 -15.02 16.29 19.70
CA PHE A 183 -14.49 15.17 18.93
C PHE A 183 -13.09 15.57 18.48
N PRO A 184 -12.01 14.83 18.83
CA PRO A 184 -10.68 15.13 18.29
C PRO A 184 -10.69 14.74 16.83
N THR A 185 -11.22 15.64 16.01
CA THR A 185 -11.38 15.52 14.56
C THR A 185 -10.06 15.18 13.90
N GLU A 186 -8.96 15.70 14.44
CA GLU A 186 -7.60 15.33 14.04
C GLU A 186 -7.27 13.85 14.30
N PHE A 187 -7.62 13.30 15.47
CA PHE A 187 -7.37 11.89 15.79
C PHE A 187 -8.19 10.99 14.87
N GLU A 188 -9.47 11.29 14.70
CA GLU A 188 -10.34 10.56 13.79
C GLU A 188 -9.85 10.63 12.35
N THR A 189 -9.47 11.83 11.89
CA THR A 189 -8.93 12.04 10.54
C THR A 189 -7.67 11.21 10.34
N GLN A 190 -6.78 11.13 11.33
CA GLN A 190 -5.57 10.31 11.26
C GLN A 190 -5.89 8.81 11.21
N ILE A 191 -6.83 8.33 12.02
CA ILE A 191 -7.27 6.93 12.00
C ILE A 191 -7.90 6.58 10.64
N ASN A 192 -8.85 7.39 10.17
CA ASN A 192 -9.53 7.17 8.89
C ASN A 192 -8.54 7.22 7.71
N LYS A 193 -7.65 8.22 7.68
CA LYS A 193 -6.62 8.33 6.64
C LYS A 193 -5.72 7.10 6.59
N ASN A 194 -5.23 6.64 7.75
CA ASN A 194 -4.34 5.48 7.79
C ASN A 194 -5.07 4.18 7.46
N PHE A 195 -6.33 4.05 7.88
CA PHE A 195 -7.21 2.96 7.45
C PHE A 195 -7.35 2.97 5.93
N ASP A 196 -7.74 4.09 5.32
CA ASP A 196 -8.03 4.17 3.89
C ASP A 196 -6.77 3.92 3.04
N VAL A 197 -5.61 4.39 3.50
CA VAL A 197 -4.31 4.08 2.87
C VAL A 197 -4.02 2.58 2.90
N LEU A 198 -4.20 1.93 4.05
CA LEU A 198 -3.98 0.48 4.17
C LEU A 198 -5.00 -0.32 3.36
N ALA A 199 -6.29 -0.01 3.51
CA ALA A 199 -7.36 -0.65 2.76
C ALA A 199 -7.18 -0.49 1.24
N GLY A 200 -6.76 0.69 0.78
CA GLY A 200 -6.44 0.95 -0.63
C GLY A 200 -5.27 0.11 -1.15
N GLN A 201 -4.23 -0.11 -0.33
CA GLN A 201 -3.12 -1.00 -0.69
C GLN A 201 -3.58 -2.45 -0.88
N PHE A 202 -4.57 -2.92 -0.10
CA PHE A 202 -5.13 -4.26 -0.25
C PHE A 202 -6.20 -4.37 -1.35
N GLY A 203 -7.01 -3.33 -1.55
CA GLY A 203 -8.01 -3.26 -2.63
C GLY A 203 -7.37 -3.18 -4.01
N ALA A 204 -6.30 -2.39 -4.17
CA ALA A 204 -5.54 -2.28 -5.42
C ALA A 204 -4.79 -3.58 -5.79
N HIS A 205 -4.47 -4.42 -4.81
CA HIS A 205 -3.88 -5.75 -5.02
C HIS A 205 -4.92 -6.87 -5.23
N SER A 206 -6.21 -6.55 -5.11
CA SER A 206 -7.33 -7.49 -5.30
C SER A 206 -8.06 -7.29 -6.64
N ALA A 207 -7.79 -6.19 -7.35
CA ALA A 207 -8.34 -5.97 -8.68
C ALA A 207 -7.62 -6.89 -9.70
N PRO A 208 -8.32 -7.82 -10.38
CA PRO A 208 -7.71 -8.55 -11.48
C PRO A 208 -7.28 -7.54 -12.54
N LYS A 209 -6.00 -7.59 -12.96
CA LYS A 209 -5.55 -6.84 -14.14
C LYS A 209 -6.46 -7.27 -15.30
N ALA A 210 -7.35 -6.40 -15.73
CA ALA A 210 -8.19 -6.62 -16.89
C ALA A 210 -7.25 -6.94 -18.06
N ASN A 211 -7.31 -8.19 -18.53
CA ASN A 211 -6.49 -8.68 -19.62
C ASN A 211 -6.93 -7.93 -20.87
N ASN A 212 -6.06 -7.08 -21.40
CA ASN A 212 -6.37 -6.13 -22.48
C ASN A 212 -6.48 -6.81 -23.87
N ASN A 213 -6.91 -8.08 -23.90
CA ASN A 213 -6.94 -8.93 -25.09
C ASN A 213 -8.33 -9.07 -25.73
N ASP A 214 -9.39 -8.50 -25.15
CA ASP A 214 -10.75 -8.61 -25.72
C ASP A 214 -11.12 -7.52 -26.75
N LYS A 215 -10.18 -6.67 -27.16
CA LYS A 215 -10.44 -5.61 -28.15
C LYS A 215 -10.17 -5.99 -29.62
N LYS A 216 -10.06 -7.27 -29.94
CA LYS A 216 -9.75 -7.74 -31.32
C LYS A 216 -10.70 -8.80 -31.89
N ARG A 217 -11.91 -8.93 -31.36
CA ARG A 217 -12.95 -9.77 -31.96
C ARG A 217 -14.24 -8.99 -32.14
N GLU A 218 -14.18 -7.95 -32.96
CA GLU A 218 -15.35 -7.35 -33.61
C GLU A 218 -14.84 -6.46 -34.74
N THR A 219 -14.49 -7.09 -35.86
CA THR A 219 -14.45 -6.50 -37.20
C THR A 219 -14.94 -7.56 -38.17
#